data_AF-A0A3D2F8Y0-F1
#
_entry.id   AF-A0A3D2F8Y0-F1
#
_cell.length_a   1.000
_cell.length_b   1.000
_cell.length_c   1.000
_cell.angle_alpha   90.00
_cell.angle_beta   90.00
_cell.angle_gamma   90.00
#
_symmetry.space_group_name_H-M   'P 1'
#
loop_
_entity.id
_entity.type
_entity.pdbx_description
1 polymer ?
#
loop_
_entity_poly.entity_id
_entity_poly.type
_entity_poly.pdbx_seq_one_letter_code
_entity_poly.pdbx_strand_id
1 'polypeptide(L)'
;HSDVDAGAKHVQMADMAVHVGGNAPADSYLRGDVIIQAALDTGAQAIHPGYGFLSENPDFVDQVEAAGLVFIGPSADAIRAMGLKDAAKALMIKA
;
A
#
# COMPACT_ATOMS: atom_id res chain seq x y z
N HIS A 1 11.79 -4.66 0.32
CA HIS A 1 12.18 -5.23 -0.98
C HIS A 1 11.88 -6.72 -1.00
N SER A 2 11.57 -7.28 -2.17
CA SER A 2 11.54 -8.73 -2.41
C SER A 2 12.97 -9.28 -2.59
N ASP A 3 13.11 -10.60 -2.65
CA ASP A 3 14.40 -11.26 -2.95
C ASP A 3 15.01 -10.79 -4.28
N VAL A 4 14.21 -10.71 -5.36
CA VAL A 4 14.69 -10.27 -6.68
C VAL A 4 15.09 -8.80 -6.72
N ASP A 5 14.51 -7.98 -5.84
CA ASP A 5 14.75 -6.54 -5.81
C ASP A 5 15.80 -6.12 -4.78
N ALA A 6 16.49 -7.06 -4.10
CA ALA A 6 17.48 -6.72 -3.08
C ALA A 6 18.58 -5.77 -3.58
N GLY A 7 18.91 -5.84 -4.87
CA GLY A 7 19.88 -4.94 -5.53
C GLY A 7 19.26 -3.77 -6.28
N ALA A 8 17.95 -3.57 -6.23
CA ALA A 8 17.27 -2.55 -7.02
C ALA A 8 17.62 -1.12 -6.57
N LYS A 9 17.59 -0.17 -7.51
CA LYS A 9 17.98 1.23 -7.25
C LYS A 9 17.17 1.87 -6.12
N HIS A 10 15.86 1.60 -6.05
CA HIS A 10 15.00 2.16 -5.01
C HIS A 10 15.38 1.68 -3.60
N VAL A 11 15.91 0.45 -3.49
CA VAL A 11 16.42 -0.11 -2.22
C VAL A 11 17.68 0.62 -1.78
N GLN A 12 18.61 0.86 -2.72
CA GLN A 12 19.87 1.56 -2.46
C GLN A 12 19.69 3.05 -2.13
N MET A 13 18.58 3.64 -2.56
CA MET A 13 18.27 5.05 -2.32
C MET A 13 17.58 5.31 -0.98
N ALA A 14 17.02 4.27 -0.35
CA ALA A 14 16.34 4.41 0.95
C ALA A 14 17.36 4.42 2.10
N ASP A 15 17.10 5.21 3.14
CA ASP A 15 17.93 5.22 4.36
C ASP A 15 17.90 3.87 5.09
N MET A 16 16.76 3.19 5.01
CA MET A 16 16.54 1.84 5.53
C MET A 16 15.78 0.99 4.53
N ALA A 17 16.14 -0.29 4.46
CA ALA A 17 15.46 -1.27 3.63
C ALA A 17 15.12 -2.52 4.46
N VAL A 18 13.88 -2.98 4.36
CA VAL A 18 13.39 -4.20 5.02
C VAL A 18 13.04 -5.24 3.96
N HIS A 19 13.40 -6.50 4.21
CA HIS A 19 12.99 -7.62 3.38
C HIS A 19 11.52 -7.96 3.65
N VAL A 20 10.71 -8.03 2.59
CA VAL A 20 9.25 -8.24 2.71
C VAL A 20 8.78 -9.58 2.11
N GLY A 21 9.70 -10.41 1.63
CA GLY A 21 9.39 -11.76 1.17
C GLY A 21 10.00 -12.15 -0.19
N GLY A 22 9.40 -13.19 -0.78
CA GLY A 22 9.97 -13.94 -1.90
C GLY A 22 9.87 -13.25 -3.26
N ASN A 23 10.27 -13.97 -4.31
CA ASN A 23 10.39 -13.43 -5.68
C ASN A 23 9.06 -12.95 -6.29
N ALA A 24 7.96 -13.67 -6.05
CA ALA A 24 6.68 -13.33 -6.65
C ALA A 24 5.99 -12.18 -5.90
N PRO A 25 5.23 -11.30 -6.58
CA PRO A 25 4.46 -10.26 -5.91
C PRO A 25 3.52 -10.76 -4.82
N ALA A 26 2.88 -11.92 -5.03
CA ALA A 26 2.01 -12.57 -4.06
C ALA A 26 2.74 -12.97 -2.77
N ASP A 27 4.05 -13.23 -2.87
CA ASP A 27 4.91 -13.62 -1.76
C ASP A 27 5.66 -12.42 -1.14
N SER A 28 5.43 -11.19 -1.65
CA SER A 28 6.13 -9.98 -1.22
C SER A 28 5.24 -8.73 -1.25
N TYR A 29 5.22 -7.97 -2.34
CA TYR A 29 4.58 -6.64 -2.41
C TYR A 29 3.05 -6.64 -2.27
N LEU A 30 2.40 -7.80 -2.38
CA LEU A 30 0.96 -7.95 -2.13
C LEU A 30 0.65 -8.45 -0.70
N ARG A 31 1.68 -8.64 0.14
CA ARG A 31 1.55 -9.03 1.56
C ARG A 31 1.43 -7.79 2.44
N GLY A 32 0.22 -7.22 2.46
CA GLY A 32 -0.07 -5.98 3.17
C GLY A 32 0.26 -6.03 4.67
N ASP A 33 -0.03 -7.15 5.32
CA ASP A 33 0.34 -7.43 6.72
C ASP A 33 1.85 -7.34 6.97
N VAL A 34 2.67 -7.91 6.08
CA VAL A 34 4.13 -7.85 6.20
C VAL A 34 4.64 -6.42 6.01
N ILE A 35 4.05 -5.68 5.06
CA ILE A 35 4.40 -4.28 4.83
C ILE A 35 4.05 -3.40 6.04
N ILE A 36 2.87 -3.60 6.63
CA ILE A 36 2.43 -2.88 7.83
C ILE A 36 3.35 -3.21 9.00
N GLN A 37 3.68 -4.49 9.22
CA GLN A 37 4.57 -4.88 10.30
C GLN A 37 5.96 -4.25 10.13
N ALA A 38 6.50 -4.25 8.90
CA ALA A 38 7.78 -3.59 8.60
C ALA A 38 7.73 -2.08 8.90
N ALA A 39 6.62 -1.40 8.60
CA ALA A 39 6.45 0.01 8.94
C ALA A 39 6.44 0.23 10.47
N LEU A 40 5.73 -0.62 11.22
CA LEU A 40 5.69 -0.54 12.68
C LEU A 40 7.07 -0.80 13.30
N ASP A 41 7.76 -1.86 12.87
CA ASP A 41 9.07 -2.26 13.41
C ASP A 41 10.17 -1.21 13.16
N THR A 42 10.03 -0.45 12.07
CA THR A 42 10.97 0.62 11.71
C THR A 42 10.60 1.98 12.29
N GLY A 43 9.45 2.10 12.96
CA GLY A 43 8.94 3.36 13.48
C GLY A 43 8.47 4.33 12.41
N ALA A 44 8.14 3.84 11.21
CA ALA A 44 7.53 4.65 10.17
C ALA A 44 6.15 5.15 10.62
N GLN A 45 5.78 6.35 10.17
CA GLN A 45 4.51 6.99 10.55
C GLN A 45 3.45 6.89 9.45
N ALA A 46 3.88 6.60 8.23
CA ALA A 46 3.03 6.62 7.05
C ALA A 46 3.51 5.62 5.99
N ILE A 47 2.59 5.16 5.16
CA ILE A 47 2.85 4.31 4.00
C ILE A 47 2.42 5.07 2.74
N HIS A 48 3.37 5.30 1.84
CA HIS A 48 3.11 5.80 0.49
C HIS A 48 3.10 4.62 -0.50
N PRO A 49 1.95 4.23 -1.07
CA PRO A 49 1.85 3.00 -1.86
C PRO A 49 2.36 3.14 -3.30
N GLY A 50 2.58 4.36 -3.79
CA GLY A 50 2.91 4.59 -5.19
C GLY A 50 1.69 4.33 -6.07
N TYR A 51 1.84 3.43 -7.05
CA TYR A 51 0.78 3.00 -7.96
C TYR A 51 0.84 1.49 -8.19
N GLY A 52 -0.29 0.87 -8.57
CA GLY A 52 -0.41 -0.59 -8.65
C GLY A 52 -0.31 -1.26 -7.28
N PHE A 53 -0.12 -2.59 -7.26
CA PHE A 53 -0.04 -3.39 -6.03
C PHE A 53 -1.20 -3.12 -5.05
N LEU A 54 -0.92 -2.53 -3.91
CA LEU A 54 -1.89 -2.26 -2.84
C LEU A 54 -2.44 -0.82 -2.85
N SER A 55 -2.02 0.03 -3.80
CA SER A 55 -2.42 1.45 -3.86
C SER A 55 -3.92 1.67 -4.04
N GLU A 56 -4.62 0.72 -4.65
CA GLU A 56 -6.08 0.77 -4.89
C GLU A 56 -6.82 -0.31 -4.10
N ASN A 57 -6.21 -0.86 -3.05
CA ASN A 57 -6.83 -1.88 -2.20
C ASN A 57 -7.45 -1.22 -0.96
N PRO A 58 -8.78 -1.09 -0.86
CA PRO A 58 -9.41 -0.42 0.28
C PRO A 58 -9.22 -1.18 1.60
N ASP A 59 -9.11 -2.51 1.56
CA ASP A 59 -8.89 -3.31 2.76
C ASP A 59 -7.47 -3.11 3.31
N PHE A 60 -6.50 -2.86 2.43
CA PHE A 60 -5.15 -2.48 2.85
C PHE A 60 -5.14 -1.11 3.53
N VAL A 61 -5.89 -0.13 3.00
CA VAL A 61 -6.01 1.19 3.64
C VAL A 61 -6.58 1.07 5.05
N ASP A 62 -7.67 0.31 5.21
CA ASP A 62 -8.27 0.06 6.54
C ASP A 62 -7.27 -0.58 7.50
N GLN A 63 -6.44 -1.52 7.02
CA GLN A 63 -5.42 -2.18 7.85
C GLN A 63 -4.29 -1.20 8.26
N VAL A 64 -3.86 -0.32 7.35
CA VAL A 64 -2.85 0.71 7.64
C VAL A 64 -3.37 1.67 8.71
N GLU A 65 -4.60 2.17 8.54
CA GLU A 65 -5.23 3.09 9.49
C GLU A 65 -5.49 2.42 10.85
N ALA A 66 -5.95 1.17 10.85
CA ALA A 66 -6.14 0.38 12.08
C ALA A 66 -4.83 0.11 12.83
N ALA A 67 -3.69 0.04 12.12
CA ALA A 67 -2.36 -0.06 12.71
C ALA A 67 -1.84 1.28 13.26
N GLY A 68 -2.61 2.37 13.15
CA GLY A 68 -2.22 3.71 13.60
C GLY A 68 -1.24 4.41 12.65
N LEU A 69 -1.10 3.93 11.42
CA LEU A 69 -0.26 4.51 10.39
C LEU A 69 -1.09 5.41 9.46
N VAL A 70 -0.46 6.43 8.87
CA VAL A 70 -1.10 7.25 7.83
C VAL A 70 -0.96 6.59 6.47
N PHE A 71 -2.08 6.32 5.80
CA PHE A 71 -2.06 5.97 4.38
C PHE A 71 -1.96 7.23 3.52
N ILE A 72 -0.93 7.35 2.69
CA ILE A 72 -0.75 8.51 1.79
C ILE A 72 -1.47 8.23 0.48
N GLY A 73 -2.76 8.56 0.43
CA GLY A 73 -3.61 8.34 -0.72
C GLY A 73 -5.09 8.65 -0.44
N PRO A 74 -6.01 8.27 -1.35
CA PRO A 74 -7.44 8.35 -1.09
C PRO A 74 -7.85 7.40 0.05
N SER A 75 -8.91 7.75 0.77
CA SER A 75 -9.46 6.88 1.83
C SER A 75 -10.02 5.57 1.26
N ALA A 76 -10.14 4.55 2.11
CA ALA A 76 -10.73 3.27 1.73
C ALA A 76 -12.14 3.44 1.13
N ASP A 77 -12.95 4.33 1.71
CA ASP A 77 -14.29 4.66 1.21
C ASP A 77 -14.25 5.30 -0.18
N ALA A 78 -13.31 6.21 -0.44
CA ALA A 78 -13.14 6.82 -1.76
C ALA A 78 -12.73 5.78 -2.80
N ILE A 79 -11.82 4.86 -2.45
CA ILE A 79 -11.39 3.76 -3.32
C ILE A 79 -12.58 2.83 -3.65
N ARG A 80 -13.36 2.42 -2.64
CA ARG A 80 -14.58 1.60 -2.84
C ARG A 80 -15.59 2.29 -3.75
N ALA A 81 -15.80 3.60 -3.54
CA ALA A 81 -16.71 4.41 -4.34
C ALA A 81 -16.28 4.52 -5.82
N MET A 82 -14.96 4.60 -6.07
CA MET A 82 -14.40 4.68 -7.42
C MET A 82 -14.34 3.34 -8.15
N GLY A 83 -14.17 2.22 -7.44
CA GLY A 83 -14.09 0.87 -8.02
C GLY A 83 -15.41 0.36 -8.63
N LEU A 84 -16.54 0.96 -8.24
CA LEU A 84 -17.84 0.68 -8.82
C LEU A 84 -18.04 1.54 -10.07
N LYS A 85 -17.86 0.95 -11.26
CA LYS A 85 -18.06 1.63 -12.56
C LYS A 85 -19.42 2.34 -12.66
N ASP A 86 -20.45 1.85 -11.97
CA ASP A 86 -21.78 2.45 -11.93
C ASP A 86 -21.91 3.55 -10.85
N ALA A 87 -21.28 3.39 -9.69
CA ALA A 87 -21.32 4.39 -8.60
C ALA A 87 -20.43 5.61 -8.91
N ALA A 88 -19.32 5.43 -9.63
CA ALA A 88 -18.45 6.51 -10.09
C ALA A 88 -19.21 7.52 -10.98
N LYS A 89 -20.12 7.05 -11.84
CA LYS A 89 -21.02 7.94 -12.62
C LYS A 89 -22.02 8.68 -11.74
N ALA A 90 -22.60 8.02 -10.74
CA ALA A 90 -23.58 8.62 -9.84
C ALA A 90 -22.96 9.69 -8.90
N LEU A 91 -21.73 9.48 -8.44
CA LEU A 91 -20.99 10.46 -7.63
C LEU A 91 -20.52 11.66 -8.46
N MET A 92 -20.07 11.44 -9.70
CA MET A 92 -19.73 12.52 -10.64
C MET A 92 -20.90 13.45 -10.95
N ILE A 93 -22.14 12.97 -10.91
CA ILE A 93 -23.35 13.78 -11.17
C ILE A 93 -23.75 14.62 -9.93
N LYS A 94 -23.29 14.24 -8.74
CA LYS A 94 -23.71 14.85 -7.46
C LYS A 94 -22.71 15.88 -6.92
N ALA A 95 -21.54 16.02 -7.55
CA ALA A 95 -20.48 16.96 -7.22
C ALA A 95 -20.55 18.23 -8.09
#